data_AF-A0ABD0YM57-F1
#
_entry.id   AF-A0ABD0YM57-F1
#
_cell.length_a   1.000
_cell.length_b   1.000
_cell.length_c   1.000
_cell.angle_alpha   90.00
_cell.angle_beta   90.00
_cell.angle_gamma   90.00
#
_symmetry.space_group_name_H-M   'P 1'
#
loop_
_entity.id
_entity.type
_entity.pdbx_description
1 polymer ?
#
loop_
_entity_poly.entity_id
_entity_poly.type
_entity_poly.pdbx_seq_one_letter_code
_entity_poly.pdbx_strand_id
1 'polypeptide(L)'
;MGKLVSKIFGNKEMRILMLGLDAAGKTTILYKLKLGQSVTTIPTVGFNVETREMRDAIILIFANKQDLPDAMKPHEIQEKLGLTRIRDRNWYVQPSCATTGEGLSEGLTWLTSNHKL
;
A
#
# COMPACT_ATOMS: atom_id res chain seq x y z
N MET A 1 -1.27 -16.60 -0.43
CA MET A 1 -1.44 -15.21 0.05
C MET A 1 -2.78 -14.94 0.75
N GLY A 2 -3.94 -15.47 0.29
CA GLY A 2 -5.22 -15.27 1.00
C GLY A 2 -5.24 -15.71 2.49
N LYS A 3 -4.59 -16.82 2.83
CA LYS A 3 -4.37 -17.26 4.23
C LYS A 3 -3.37 -16.40 5.02
N LEU A 4 -2.51 -15.64 4.33
CA LEU A 4 -1.50 -14.79 4.95
C LEU A 4 -2.11 -13.44 5.32
N VAL A 5 -2.90 -12.85 4.42
CA VAL A 5 -3.76 -11.69 4.69
C VAL A 5 -4.69 -11.98 5.86
N SER A 6 -5.38 -13.13 5.89
CA SER A 6 -6.27 -13.47 7.01
C SER A 6 -5.50 -13.67 8.34
N LYS A 7 -4.27 -14.19 8.30
CA LYS A 7 -3.42 -14.30 9.50
C LYS A 7 -2.88 -12.95 9.98
N ILE A 8 -2.55 -12.06 9.05
CA ILE A 8 -2.03 -10.72 9.32
C ILE A 8 -3.12 -9.83 9.92
N PHE A 9 -4.35 -9.89 9.39
CA PHE A 9 -5.46 -9.02 9.85
C PHE A 9 -6.30 -9.61 11.01
N GLY A 10 -6.08 -10.88 11.38
CA GLY A 10 -6.79 -11.52 12.49
C GLY A 10 -8.32 -11.47 12.35
N ASN A 11 -9.04 -11.51 13.49
CA ASN A 11 -10.51 -11.44 13.56
C ASN A 11 -11.05 -10.00 13.64
N LYS A 12 -10.21 -8.97 13.51
CA LYS A 12 -10.66 -7.57 13.60
C LYS A 12 -10.98 -7.03 12.21
N GLU A 13 -12.15 -6.41 12.08
CA GLU A 13 -12.53 -5.70 10.86
C GLU A 13 -11.66 -4.44 10.74
N MET A 14 -10.92 -4.32 9.63
CA MET A 14 -10.08 -3.17 9.33
C MET A 14 -10.58 -2.45 8.09
N ARG A 15 -10.59 -1.11 8.15
CA ARG A 15 -10.91 -0.25 7.03
C ARG A 15 -9.63 0.34 6.47
N ILE A 16 -9.23 -0.12 5.27
CA ILE A 16 -8.05 0.37 4.56
C ILE A 16 -8.52 1.21 3.38
N LEU A 17 -8.03 2.44 3.30
CA LEU A 17 -8.16 3.26 2.10
C LEU A 17 -6.86 3.22 1.30
N MET A 18 -6.95 2.84 0.03
CA MET A 18 -5.83 2.85 -0.89
C MET A 18 -5.96 4.03 -1.86
N LEU A 19 -4.98 4.93 -1.83
CA LEU A 19 -4.91 6.12 -2.69
C LEU A 19 -3.68 6.05 -3.61
N GLY A 20 -3.68 6.87 -4.64
CA GLY A 20 -2.58 6.98 -5.60
C GLY A 20 -3.05 7.48 -6.96
N LEU A 21 -2.12 8.00 -7.75
CA LEU A 21 -2.38 8.47 -9.12
C LEU A 21 -2.84 7.33 -10.04
N ASP A 22 -3.29 7.69 -11.24
CA ASP A 22 -3.53 6.70 -12.29
C ASP A 22 -2.24 5.91 -12.58
N ALA A 23 -2.39 4.64 -12.94
CA ALA A 23 -1.31 3.69 -13.20
C ALA A 23 -0.33 3.44 -12.03
N ALA A 24 -0.59 3.96 -10.82
CA ALA A 24 0.26 3.70 -9.64
C ALA A 24 0.28 2.22 -9.19
N GLY A 25 -0.69 1.42 -9.66
CA GLY A 25 -0.78 -0.02 -9.38
C GLY A 25 -1.74 -0.40 -8.25
N LYS A 26 -2.62 0.52 -7.83
CA LYS A 26 -3.65 0.28 -6.79
C LYS A 26 -4.46 -1.00 -7.07
N THR A 27 -5.04 -1.08 -8.26
CA THR A 27 -5.86 -2.22 -8.71
C THR A 27 -5.04 -3.52 -8.69
N THR A 28 -3.80 -3.49 -9.18
CA THR A 28 -2.91 -4.65 -9.21
C THR A 28 -2.60 -5.15 -7.81
N ILE A 29 -2.27 -4.25 -6.86
CA ILE A 29 -2.04 -4.62 -5.45
C ILE A 29 -3.32 -5.23 -4.86
N LEU A 30 -4.49 -4.60 -5.06
CA LEU A 30 -5.75 -5.11 -4.52
C LEU A 30 -6.07 -6.52 -5.03
N TYR A 31 -5.92 -6.77 -6.33
CA TYR A 31 -6.12 -8.10 -6.91
C TYR A 31 -5.09 -9.10 -6.40
N LYS A 32 -3.82 -8.70 -6.29
CA LYS A 32 -2.75 -9.55 -5.75
C LYS A 32 -3.05 -9.98 -4.31
N LEU A 33 -3.58 -9.07 -3.49
CA LEU A 33 -4.00 -9.36 -2.12
C LEU A 33 -5.25 -10.24 -2.04
N LYS A 34 -6.27 -9.96 -2.87
CA LYS A 34 -7.53 -10.71 -2.90
C LYS A 34 -7.38 -12.14 -3.44
N LEU A 35 -6.69 -12.28 -4.57
CA LEU A 35 -6.64 -13.53 -5.35
C LEU A 35 -5.36 -14.33 -5.09
N GLY A 36 -4.34 -13.71 -4.51
CA GLY A 36 -3.05 -14.34 -4.26
C GLY A 36 -2.27 -14.75 -5.51
N GLN A 37 -2.71 -14.30 -6.70
CA GLN A 37 -2.09 -14.57 -7.99
C GLN A 37 -1.78 -13.25 -8.72
N SER A 38 -0.75 -13.25 -9.58
CA SER A 38 -0.51 -12.13 -10.47
C SER A 38 -1.63 -12.07 -11.50
N VAL A 39 -2.36 -10.96 -11.55
CA VAL A 39 -3.40 -10.73 -12.56
C VAL A 39 -2.99 -9.53 -13.38
N THR A 40 -2.93 -9.68 -14.70
CA THR A 40 -2.75 -8.55 -15.62
C THR A 40 -3.96 -7.64 -15.50
N THR A 41 -3.76 -6.42 -15.00
CA THR A 41 -4.86 -5.48 -14.77
C THR A 41 -5.15 -4.66 -16.02
N ILE A 42 -6.42 -4.53 -16.37
CA ILE A 42 -6.90 -3.55 -17.33
C ILE A 42 -7.05 -2.21 -16.58
N PRO A 43 -6.68 -1.05 -17.18
CA PRO A 43 -6.93 0.26 -16.59
C PRO A 43 -8.39 0.38 -16.16
N THR A 44 -8.61 0.78 -14.91
CA THR A 44 -9.97 0.87 -14.36
C THR A 44 -10.60 2.17 -14.84
N VAL A 45 -11.71 2.07 -15.59
CA VAL A 45 -12.51 3.24 -15.96
C VAL A 45 -13.40 3.60 -14.76
N GLY A 46 -13.07 4.70 -14.08
CA GLY A 46 -13.87 5.22 -12.96
C GLY A 46 -13.08 6.12 -12.02
N PHE A 47 -13.72 7.22 -11.57
CA PHE A 47 -13.20 8.15 -10.57
C PHE A 47 -14.21 8.24 -9.42
N ASN A 48 -13.78 7.92 -8.19
CA ASN A 48 -14.60 8.01 -6.98
C ASN A 48 -13.91 8.96 -5.99
N VAL A 49 -14.63 9.96 -5.47
CA VAL A 49 -14.12 10.92 -4.49
C VAL A 49 -14.90 10.76 -3.21
N GLU A 50 -14.22 10.37 -2.14
CA GLU A 50 -14.77 10.34 -0.79
C GLU A 50 -13.90 11.24 0.09
N THR A 51 -14.51 12.26 0.72
CA THR A 51 -13.83 13.10 1.70
C THR A 51 -14.04 12.51 3.07
N ARG A 52 -12.95 12.07 3.71
CA ARG A 52 -12.97 11.54 5.08
C ARG A 52 -11.79 12.11 5.86
N GLU A 53 -12.02 12.48 7.11
CA GLU A 53 -10.93 12.84 8.01
C GLU A 53 -10.12 11.58 8.38
N MET A 54 -8.79 11.66 8.27
CA MET A 54 -7.85 10.55 8.51
C MET A 54 -6.73 10.97 9.46
N ARG A 55 -7.09 11.70 10.52
CA ARG A 55 -6.13 12.25 11.49
C ARG A 55 -5.32 11.14 12.16
N ASP A 56 -5.99 10.07 12.58
CA ASP A 56 -5.36 8.95 13.31
C ASP A 56 -4.95 7.76 12.42
N ALA A 57 -5.06 7.91 11.09
CA ALA A 57 -4.74 6.83 10.17
C ALA A 57 -3.22 6.61 10.09
N ILE A 58 -2.81 5.33 10.12
CA ILE A 58 -1.43 4.93 9.84
C ILE A 58 -1.19 4.96 8.34
N ILE A 59 -0.03 5.47 7.92
CA ILE A 59 0.28 5.65 6.51
C ILE A 59 1.29 4.59 6.05
N LEU A 60 0.84 3.64 5.25
CA LEU A 60 1.73 2.79 4.48
C LEU A 60 1.83 3.31 3.05
N ILE A 61 3.05 3.61 2.60
CA ILE A 61 3.35 3.98 1.22
C ILE A 61 4.03 2.80 0.54
N PHE A 62 3.40 2.25 -0.49
CA PHE A 62 4.09 1.33 -1.39
C PHE A 62 4.88 2.13 -2.44
N ALA A 63 6.20 2.10 -2.34
CA ALA A 63 7.10 2.53 -3.41
C ALA A 63 7.06 1.46 -4.52
N ASN A 64 5.98 1.48 -5.31
CA ASN A 64 5.66 0.41 -6.24
C ASN A 64 6.46 0.52 -7.56
N LYS A 65 6.52 -0.59 -8.30
CA LYS A 65 7.25 -0.74 -9.57
C LYS A 65 8.77 -0.74 -9.43
N GLN A 66 9.32 -1.22 -8.31
CA GLN A 66 10.78 -1.29 -8.09
C GLN A 66 11.51 -2.23 -9.07
N ASP A 67 10.77 -3.03 -9.84
CA ASP A 67 11.26 -3.82 -10.96
C ASP A 67 11.72 -2.99 -12.17
N LEU A 68 11.29 -1.73 -12.27
CA LEU A 68 11.70 -0.83 -13.35
C LEU A 68 13.06 -0.17 -13.07
N PRO A 69 13.92 -0.01 -14.08
CA PRO A 69 15.27 0.56 -13.90
C PRO A 69 15.22 2.01 -13.38
N ASP A 70 14.26 2.80 -13.85
CA ASP A 70 14.09 4.22 -13.47
C ASP A 70 13.16 4.41 -12.27
N ALA A 71 12.85 3.34 -11.54
CA ALA A 71 11.98 3.43 -10.37
C ALA A 71 12.66 4.22 -9.26
N MET A 72 12.00 5.31 -8.86
CA MET A 72 12.37 6.10 -7.70
C MET A 72 12.46 5.21 -6.46
N LYS A 73 13.58 5.30 -5.74
CA LYS A 73 13.83 4.48 -4.55
C LYS A 73 13.01 5.00 -3.35
N PRO A 74 12.76 4.14 -2.34
CA PRO A 74 11.96 4.52 -1.17
C PRO A 74 12.40 5.83 -0.48
N HIS A 75 13.72 6.08 -0.38
CA HIS A 75 14.25 7.28 0.27
C HIS A 75 13.94 8.57 -0.51
N GLU A 76 14.01 8.52 -1.84
CA GLU A 76 13.66 9.67 -2.70
C GLU A 76 12.15 9.96 -2.62
N ILE A 77 11.31 8.92 -2.55
CA ILE A 77 9.86 9.08 -2.35
C ILE A 77 9.59 9.73 -0.99
N GLN A 78 10.26 9.27 0.07
CA GLN A 78 10.15 9.83 1.40
C GLN A 78 10.47 11.33 1.42
N GLU A 79 11.54 11.72 0.73
CA GLU A 79 11.96 13.13 0.62
C GLU A 79 10.95 13.96 -0.17
N LYS A 80 10.56 13.51 -1.37
CA LYS A 80 9.66 14.26 -2.25
C LYS A 80 8.24 14.40 -1.69
N LEU A 81 7.77 13.42 -0.93
CA LEU A 81 6.49 13.49 -0.22
C LEU A 81 6.60 14.25 1.11
N GLY A 82 7.81 14.64 1.53
CA GLY A 82 8.03 15.38 2.76
C GLY A 82 7.63 14.61 4.02
N LEU A 83 7.75 13.28 4.02
CA LEU A 83 7.24 12.43 5.10
C LEU A 83 7.91 12.71 6.45
N THR A 84 9.14 13.22 6.45
CA THR A 84 9.87 13.65 7.66
C THR A 84 9.20 14.81 8.41
N ARG A 85 8.28 15.53 7.74
CA ARG A 85 7.47 16.60 8.36
C ARG A 85 6.26 16.05 9.11
N ILE A 86 5.84 14.81 8.82
CA ILE A 86 4.73 14.13 9.50
C ILE A 86 5.27 13.56 10.81
N ARG A 87 4.81 14.12 11.93
CA ARG A 87 5.27 13.75 13.29
C ARG A 87 4.14 13.24 14.19
N ASP A 88 2.90 13.42 13.77
CA ASP A 88 1.68 13.13 14.52
C ASP A 88 1.17 11.69 14.31
N ARG A 89 1.71 10.95 13.33
CA ARG A 89 1.29 9.58 13.00
C ARG A 89 2.40 8.73 12.43
N ASN A 90 2.25 7.42 12.59
CA ASN A 90 3.17 6.42 12.07
C ASN A 90 3.07 6.35 10.54
N TRP A 91 4.22 6.33 9.88
CA TRP A 91 4.31 6.13 8.44
C TRP A 91 5.48 5.21 8.09
N TYR A 92 5.39 4.55 6.94
CA TYR A 92 6.47 3.73 6.40
C TYR A 92 6.39 3.63 4.88
N VAL A 93 7.57 3.59 4.24
CA VAL A 93 7.70 3.41 2.80
C VAL A 93 8.24 2.01 2.54
N GLN A 94 7.41 1.16 1.96
CA GLN A 94 7.76 -0.21 1.60
C GLN A 94 8.08 -0.29 0.09
N PRO A 95 9.30 -0.66 -0.32
CA PRO A 95 9.57 -1.02 -1.71
C PRO A 95 8.71 -2.21 -2.11
N SER A 96 8.11 -2.16 -3.30
CA SER A 96 7.26 -3.25 -3.78
C SER A 96 7.24 -3.41 -5.30
N CYS A 97 6.83 -4.60 -5.73
CA CYS A 97 6.44 -4.88 -7.10
C CYS A 97 5.07 -5.58 -7.10
N ALA A 98 4.03 -4.89 -7.58
CA ALA A 98 2.67 -5.42 -7.53
C ALA A 98 2.45 -6.67 -8.42
N THR A 99 3.18 -6.77 -9.54
CA THR A 99 3.06 -7.89 -10.48
C THR A 99 3.70 -9.16 -9.89
N THR A 100 4.89 -9.07 -9.30
CA THR A 100 5.54 -10.21 -8.63
C THR A 100 4.90 -10.50 -7.28
N GLY A 101 4.51 -9.46 -6.54
CA GLY A 101 3.99 -9.51 -5.17
C GLY A 101 5.04 -9.22 -4.10
N GLU A 102 6.28 -8.95 -4.50
CA GLU A 102 7.39 -8.62 -3.61
C GLU A 102 7.09 -7.35 -2.79
N GLY A 103 7.42 -7.38 -1.50
CA GLY A 103 7.24 -6.26 -0.58
C GLY A 103 5.81 -6.05 -0.07
N LEU A 104 4.80 -6.66 -0.71
CA LEU A 104 3.40 -6.45 -0.31
C LEU A 104 3.11 -7.04 1.06
N SER A 105 3.61 -8.24 1.35
CA SER A 105 3.35 -8.89 2.63
C SER A 105 4.05 -8.16 3.77
N GLU A 106 5.27 -7.71 3.54
CA GLU A 106 6.12 -7.00 4.49
C GLU A 106 5.48 -5.67 4.88
N GLY A 107 5.00 -4.90 3.89
CA GLY A 107 4.28 -3.66 4.14
C GLY A 107 3.00 -3.87 4.95
N LEU A 108 2.23 -4.92 4.64
CA LEU A 108 1.02 -5.22 5.40
C LEU A 108 1.31 -5.72 6.82
N THR A 109 2.33 -6.55 7.00
CA THR A 109 2.81 -6.95 8.33
C THR A 109 3.16 -5.71 9.15
N TRP A 110 3.96 -4.79 8.58
CA TRP A 110 4.29 -3.52 9.24
C TRP A 110 3.03 -2.72 9.62
N LEU A 111 2.08 -2.57 8.70
CA LEU A 111 0.84 -1.83 8.95
C LEU A 111 0.06 -2.41 10.13
N THR A 112 -0.07 -3.73 10.20
CA THR A 112 -0.78 -4.40 11.30
C THR A 112 -0.05 -4.36 12.63
N SER A 113 1.28 -4.49 12.63
CA SER A 113 2.08 -4.39 13.86
C SER A 113 2.09 -3.00 14.46
N ASN A 114 1.83 -1.97 13.66
CA ASN A 114 1.81 -0.57 14.10
C ASN A 114 0.40 0.00 14.30
N HIS A 115 -0.65 -0.82 14.11
CA HIS A 115 -2.01 -0.47 14.45
C HIS A 115 -2.15 -0.35 15.98
N LYS A 116 -2.27 0.88 16.47
CA LYS A 116 -2.58 1.13 17.89
C LYS A 116 -3.94 0.53 18.21
N LEU A 117 -4.04 -0.21 19.33
CA LEU A 117 -5.30 -0.68 19.87
C LEU A 117 -6.16 0.49 20.35
#